data_AF-A0A9W7C491-F1
#
_entry.id   AF-A0A9W7C491-F1
#
_cell.length_a   1.000
_cell.length_b   1.000
_cell.length_c   1.000
_cell.angle_alpha   90.00
_cell.angle_beta   90.00
_cell.angle_gamma   90.00
#
_symmetry.space_group_name_H-M   'P 1'
#
loop_
_entity.id
_entity.type
_entity.pdbx_description
1 polymer ?
#
loop_
_entity_poly.entity_id
_entity_poly.type
_entity_poly.pdbx_seq_one_letter_code
_entity_poly.pdbx_strand_id
1 'polypeptide(L)'
;MEDRSKILASTVDTLFLKIESLNLNDLTLKDIYMLISSYGTGRNDNPRILETLFNKVYEDLGNASIEEIVNCIYTSARLYIGVNDDEYTNVKIYVERGLEVLKFKDFGDEQLGVNLIWSLSILKIESSLVEILFKNFEEGFEEIKGMHLRQLYQSYTLNPSLKVSNEFEIRMEKEWIKEKRREKKSSNKHLEISKTLDLMGIKHVNEFEEDVDVHITLTSPNSAFKYTRDLIKPTEDMNDGDKKIALEFDGPSHFTRYSNRSLGHTHLKYNLLSFSYYVIRIPYYVWERIPFWASMERQRYLQRLLMTDEVLVFSGKDVSEYKKLGGGVTRFD
;
A
#
# COMPACT_ATOMS: atom_id res chain seq x y z
N MET A 1 10.07 -13.35 19.40
CA MET A 1 9.18 -12.32 18.80
C MET A 1 8.32 -12.92 17.68
N GLU A 2 8.88 -13.75 16.79
CA GLU A 2 8.15 -14.54 15.78
C GLU A 2 7.04 -15.44 16.33
N ASP A 3 7.20 -15.95 17.55
CA ASP A 3 6.22 -16.88 18.14
C ASP A 3 4.93 -16.16 18.59
N ARG A 4 5.05 -14.91 19.07
CA ARG A 4 3.89 -14.10 19.46
C ARG A 4 3.08 -13.62 18.26
N SER A 5 3.72 -13.29 17.14
CA SER A 5 3.01 -12.87 15.93
C SER A 5 2.22 -14.02 15.29
N LYS A 6 2.76 -15.24 15.32
CA LYS A 6 2.05 -16.45 14.85
C LYS A 6 0.83 -16.79 15.72
N ILE A 7 0.96 -16.70 17.05
CA ILE A 7 -0.17 -16.91 17.97
C ILE A 7 -1.27 -15.87 17.75
N LEU A 8 -0.91 -14.58 17.68
CA LEU A 8 -1.86 -13.49 17.41
C LEU A 8 -2.53 -13.61 16.04
N ALA A 9 -1.79 -14.02 15.00
CA ALA A 9 -2.37 -14.29 13.69
C ALA A 9 -3.41 -15.42 13.78
N SER A 10 -3.06 -16.56 14.39
CA SER A 10 -3.98 -17.70 14.53
C SER A 10 -5.25 -17.38 15.33
N THR A 11 -5.14 -16.55 16.37
CA THR A 11 -6.29 -16.12 17.18
C THR A 11 -7.22 -15.21 16.40
N VAL A 12 -6.66 -14.27 15.63
CA VAL A 12 -7.45 -13.37 14.78
C VAL A 12 -8.14 -14.14 13.65
N ASP A 13 -7.44 -15.10 13.03
CA ASP A 13 -8.01 -15.92 11.97
C ASP A 13 -9.13 -16.83 12.52
N THR A 14 -8.96 -17.37 13.73
CA THR A 14 -10.02 -18.11 14.44
C THR A 14 -11.24 -17.25 14.76
N LEU A 15 -11.04 -15.97 15.09
CA LEU A 15 -12.13 -15.02 15.31
C LEU A 15 -12.89 -14.72 14.02
N PHE A 16 -12.20 -14.55 12.90
CA PHE A 16 -12.86 -14.33 11.60
C PHE A 16 -13.67 -15.54 11.14
N LEU A 17 -13.17 -16.76 11.36
CA LEU A 17 -13.93 -17.98 11.10
C LEU A 17 -15.19 -18.09 11.97
N LYS A 18 -15.13 -17.62 13.23
CA LYS A 18 -16.32 -17.53 14.09
C LYS A 18 -17.31 -16.48 13.58
N ILE A 19 -16.83 -15.34 13.13
CA ILE A 19 -17.66 -14.29 12.53
C ILE A 19 -18.37 -14.80 11.27
N GLU A 20 -17.69 -15.59 10.44
CA GLU A 20 -18.27 -16.25 9.26
C GLU A 20 -19.43 -17.20 9.60
N SER A 21 -19.43 -17.75 10.82
CA SER A 21 -20.50 -18.61 11.32
C SER A 21 -21.65 -17.86 12.00
N LEU A 22 -21.54 -16.54 12.18
CA LEU A 22 -22.61 -15.74 12.75
C LEU A 22 -23.75 -15.55 11.74
N ASN A 23 -24.98 -15.65 12.24
CA ASN A 23 -26.13 -15.17 11.50
C ASN A 23 -26.14 -13.64 11.55
N LEU A 24 -25.72 -13.01 10.45
CA LEU A 24 -25.61 -11.54 10.34
C LEU A 24 -26.95 -10.81 10.51
N ASN A 25 -28.08 -11.52 10.54
CA ASN A 25 -29.39 -10.95 10.82
C ASN A 25 -29.63 -10.68 12.32
N ASP A 26 -28.85 -11.29 13.20
CA ASP A 26 -28.98 -11.12 14.65
C ASP A 26 -28.16 -9.93 15.18
N LEU A 27 -27.37 -9.28 14.32
CA LEU A 27 -26.52 -8.15 14.65
C LEU A 27 -27.26 -6.83 14.51
N THR A 28 -27.00 -5.89 15.42
CA THR A 28 -27.47 -4.51 15.27
C THR A 28 -26.69 -3.79 14.17
N LEU A 29 -27.23 -2.69 13.62
CA LEU A 29 -26.51 -1.87 12.64
C LEU A 29 -25.19 -1.33 13.19
N LYS A 30 -25.16 -0.94 14.47
CA LYS A 30 -23.93 -0.51 15.15
C LYS A 30 -22.89 -1.62 15.19
N ASP A 31 -23.31 -2.87 15.45
CA ASP A 31 -22.40 -4.02 15.41
C ASP A 31 -21.84 -4.24 14.00
N ILE A 32 -22.66 -4.02 12.97
CA ILE A 32 -22.24 -4.14 11.56
C ILE A 32 -21.20 -3.08 11.20
N TYR A 33 -21.41 -1.81 11.55
CA TYR A 33 -20.41 -0.75 11.34
C TYR A 33 -19.08 -1.03 12.04
N MET A 34 -19.14 -1.50 13.29
CA MET A 34 -17.96 -1.92 14.04
C MET A 34 -17.27 -3.13 13.39
N LEU A 35 -18.03 -4.07 12.85
CA LEU A 35 -17.51 -5.23 12.16
C LEU A 35 -16.77 -4.82 10.88
N ILE A 36 -17.36 -3.96 10.04
CA ILE A 36 -16.71 -3.41 8.85
C ILE A 36 -15.36 -2.79 9.23
N SER A 37 -15.35 -1.91 10.23
CA SER A 37 -14.12 -1.25 10.72
C SER A 37 -13.06 -2.26 11.23
N SER A 38 -13.51 -3.35 11.84
CA SER A 38 -12.65 -4.44 12.31
C SER A 38 -12.05 -5.24 11.16
N TYR A 39 -12.77 -5.47 10.06
CA TYR A 39 -12.21 -6.08 8.85
C TYR A 39 -11.11 -5.19 8.24
N GLY A 40 -11.35 -3.88 8.14
CA GLY A 40 -10.35 -2.92 7.68
C GLY A 40 -9.08 -2.92 8.53
N THR A 41 -9.24 -2.93 9.85
CA THR A 41 -8.10 -2.98 10.79
C THR A 41 -7.40 -4.33 10.79
N GLY A 42 -8.16 -5.42 10.68
CA GLY A 42 -7.68 -6.79 10.58
C GLY A 42 -7.01 -7.12 9.25
N ARG A 43 -7.18 -6.26 8.24
CA ARG A 43 -6.73 -6.47 6.85
C ARG A 43 -7.40 -7.70 6.22
N ASN A 44 -8.65 -7.97 6.60
CA ASN A 44 -9.41 -9.08 6.05
C ASN A 44 -10.33 -8.55 4.95
N ASP A 45 -10.19 -9.08 3.75
CA ASP A 45 -10.94 -8.73 2.56
C ASP A 45 -11.73 -9.94 2.05
N ASN A 46 -12.47 -10.63 2.91
CA ASN A 46 -13.40 -11.66 2.46
C ASN A 46 -14.57 -10.99 1.71
N PRO A 47 -14.68 -11.14 0.36
CA PRO A 47 -15.65 -10.40 -0.44
C PRO A 47 -17.08 -10.76 -0.05
N ARG A 48 -17.37 -12.04 0.22
CA ARG A 48 -18.73 -12.51 0.57
C ARG A 48 -19.26 -11.81 1.82
N ILE A 49 -18.41 -11.68 2.84
CA ILE A 49 -18.81 -11.06 4.10
C ILE A 49 -18.93 -9.55 3.92
N LEU A 50 -17.90 -8.91 3.38
CA LEU A 50 -17.88 -7.46 3.21
C LEU A 50 -19.04 -6.99 2.34
N GLU A 51 -19.32 -7.66 1.22
CA GLU A 51 -20.50 -7.36 0.40
C GLU A 51 -21.81 -7.46 1.18
N THR A 52 -21.95 -8.50 2.01
CA THR A 52 -23.16 -8.66 2.84
C THR A 52 -23.28 -7.57 3.90
N LEU A 53 -22.17 -7.19 4.55
CA LEU A 53 -22.15 -6.13 5.55
C LEU A 53 -22.45 -4.77 4.92
N PHE A 54 -21.80 -4.45 3.81
CA PHE A 54 -22.00 -3.19 3.08
C PHE A 54 -23.41 -3.07 2.50
N ASN A 55 -24.02 -4.16 2.01
CA ASN A 55 -25.42 -4.15 1.61
C ASN A 55 -26.36 -3.82 2.79
N LYS A 56 -26.09 -4.37 3.99
CA LYS A 56 -26.91 -4.08 5.18
C LYS A 56 -26.80 -2.62 5.64
N VAL A 57 -25.60 -2.03 5.66
CA VAL A 57 -25.45 -0.62 6.04
C VAL A 57 -25.91 0.35 4.95
N TYR A 58 -25.89 -0.09 3.68
CA TYR A 58 -26.45 0.69 2.59
C TYR A 58 -27.94 0.97 2.77
N GLU A 59 -28.71 -0.03 3.25
CA GLU A 59 -30.15 0.11 3.52
C GLU A 59 -30.47 1.14 4.61
N ASP A 60 -29.51 1.45 5.50
CA ASP A 60 -29.66 2.39 6.62
C ASP A 60 -28.88 3.71 6.44
N LEU A 61 -28.30 3.93 5.26
CA LEU A 61 -27.39 5.06 5.03
C LEU A 61 -27.99 6.43 5.40
N GLY A 62 -29.31 6.59 5.27
CA GLY A 62 -30.01 7.83 5.62
C GLY A 62 -30.06 8.15 7.13
N ASN A 63 -29.87 7.15 8.00
CA ASN A 63 -29.84 7.33 9.46
C ASN A 63 -28.43 7.21 10.05
N ALA A 64 -27.45 6.80 9.24
CA ALA A 64 -26.07 6.62 9.64
C ALA A 64 -25.44 7.94 10.11
N SER A 65 -24.63 7.87 11.16
CA SER A 65 -23.79 8.99 11.56
C SER A 65 -22.67 9.23 10.54
N ILE A 66 -22.14 10.46 10.53
CA ILE A 66 -21.00 10.80 9.65
C ILE A 66 -19.79 9.92 9.96
N GLU A 67 -19.53 9.64 11.23
CA GLU A 67 -18.45 8.76 11.64
C GLU A 67 -18.60 7.35 11.05
N GLU A 68 -19.81 6.78 11.07
CA GLU A 68 -20.10 5.48 10.47
C GLU A 68 -19.88 5.47 8.95
N ILE A 69 -20.39 6.48 8.24
CA ILE A 69 -20.21 6.61 6.79
C ILE A 69 -18.71 6.73 6.44
N VAL A 70 -18.01 7.64 7.10
CA VAL A 70 -16.58 7.89 6.86
C VAL A 70 -15.75 6.66 7.20
N ASN A 71 -16.04 5.95 8.30
CA ASN A 71 -15.30 4.73 8.68
C ASN A 71 -15.50 3.58 7.69
N CYS A 72 -16.69 3.45 7.09
CA CYS A 72 -16.94 2.50 6.01
C CYS A 72 -16.15 2.85 4.75
N ILE A 73 -16.16 4.13 4.31
CA ILE A 73 -15.38 4.60 3.16
C ILE A 73 -13.88 4.41 3.42
N TYR A 74 -13.42 4.74 4.63
CA TYR A 74 -12.04 4.56 5.07
C TYR A 74 -11.63 3.10 5.10
N THR A 75 -12.51 2.20 5.53
CA THR A 75 -12.29 0.75 5.46
C THR A 75 -12.11 0.28 4.02
N SER A 76 -12.98 0.73 3.11
CA SER A 76 -12.88 0.43 1.68
C SER A 76 -11.53 0.87 1.11
N ALA A 77 -11.10 2.11 1.39
CA ALA A 77 -9.81 2.62 0.98
C ALA A 77 -8.64 1.84 1.59
N ARG A 78 -8.68 1.50 2.88
CA ARG A 78 -7.63 0.73 3.56
C ARG A 78 -7.41 -0.64 2.94
N LEU A 79 -8.50 -1.34 2.61
CA LEU A 79 -8.46 -2.66 1.97
C LEU A 79 -8.24 -2.57 0.46
N TYR A 80 -8.33 -1.38 -0.13
CA TYR A 80 -8.26 -1.12 -1.56
C TYR A 80 -9.29 -1.95 -2.36
N ILE A 81 -10.54 -1.86 -1.92
CA ILE A 81 -11.69 -2.56 -2.51
C ILE A 81 -12.67 -1.54 -3.13
N GLY A 82 -13.52 -1.98 -4.06
CA GLY A 82 -14.51 -1.11 -4.73
C GLY A 82 -13.97 -0.13 -5.78
N VAL A 83 -12.66 -0.14 -6.10
CA VAL A 83 -12.05 0.76 -7.12
C VAL A 83 -12.16 0.19 -8.53
N ASN A 84 -11.86 -1.10 -8.75
CA ASN A 84 -11.75 -1.74 -10.06
C ASN A 84 -12.13 -3.24 -10.02
N ASP A 85 -13.06 -3.63 -9.15
CA ASP A 85 -13.35 -5.04 -8.89
C ASP A 85 -14.85 -5.28 -8.79
N ASP A 86 -15.34 -6.19 -9.64
CA ASP A 86 -16.74 -6.62 -9.69
C ASP A 86 -17.13 -7.39 -8.41
N GLU A 87 -16.17 -8.00 -7.71
CA GLU A 87 -16.39 -8.71 -6.45
C GLU A 87 -16.88 -7.79 -5.32
N TYR A 88 -16.66 -6.47 -5.43
CA TYR A 88 -16.97 -5.48 -4.41
C TYR A 88 -18.01 -4.45 -4.84
N THR A 89 -19.05 -4.92 -5.55
CA THR A 89 -20.08 -4.06 -6.12
C THR A 89 -20.85 -3.26 -5.06
N ASN A 90 -21.31 -3.88 -3.97
CA ASN A 90 -22.04 -3.16 -2.93
C ASN A 90 -21.14 -2.20 -2.14
N VAL A 91 -19.86 -2.54 -1.97
CA VAL A 91 -18.90 -1.59 -1.37
C VAL A 91 -18.78 -0.34 -2.22
N LYS A 92 -18.64 -0.49 -3.55
CA LYS A 92 -18.57 0.65 -4.48
C LYS A 92 -19.84 1.51 -4.41
N ILE A 93 -21.01 0.88 -4.50
CA ILE A 93 -22.32 1.57 -4.40
C ILE A 93 -22.43 2.33 -3.08
N TYR A 94 -22.02 1.70 -1.96
CA TYR A 94 -22.05 2.35 -0.66
C TYR A 94 -21.14 3.58 -0.62
N VAL A 95 -19.92 3.51 -1.17
CA VAL A 95 -19.00 4.67 -1.20
C VAL A 95 -19.62 5.83 -1.99
N GLU A 96 -20.14 5.56 -3.19
CA GLU A 96 -20.76 6.59 -4.04
C GLU A 96 -21.96 7.24 -3.33
N ARG A 97 -22.85 6.42 -2.76
CA ARG A 97 -24.06 6.89 -2.06
C ARG A 97 -23.75 7.58 -0.73
N GLY A 98 -22.76 7.08 0.01
CA GLY A 98 -22.29 7.70 1.24
C GLY A 98 -21.82 9.13 1.01
N LEU A 99 -21.11 9.37 -0.08
CA LEU A 99 -20.67 10.72 -0.45
C LEU A 99 -21.82 11.67 -0.78
N GLU A 100 -22.94 11.18 -1.34
CA GLU A 100 -24.13 12.00 -1.61
C GLU A 100 -24.82 12.47 -0.32
N VAL A 101 -24.70 11.69 0.77
CA VAL A 101 -25.31 12.01 2.06
C VAL A 101 -24.47 13.00 2.87
N LEU A 102 -23.14 12.92 2.76
CA LEU A 102 -22.21 13.76 3.50
C LEU A 102 -22.31 15.23 3.06
N LYS A 103 -22.39 16.15 4.02
CA LYS A 103 -22.31 17.59 3.78
C LYS A 103 -21.15 18.18 4.58
N PHE A 104 -20.54 19.23 4.05
CA PHE A 104 -19.38 19.84 4.71
C PHE A 104 -19.64 20.27 6.17
N LYS A 105 -20.82 20.86 6.45
CA LYS A 105 -21.21 21.31 7.81
C LYS A 105 -21.23 20.18 8.85
N ASP A 106 -21.15 18.94 8.39
CA ASP A 106 -21.21 17.75 9.23
C ASP A 106 -19.83 17.37 9.80
N PHE A 107 -18.75 17.99 9.33
CA PHE A 107 -17.38 17.71 9.78
C PHE A 107 -16.96 18.66 10.91
N GLY A 108 -17.15 18.21 12.15
CA GLY A 108 -16.61 18.88 13.35
C GLY A 108 -15.30 18.28 13.89
N ASP A 109 -14.84 17.17 13.30
CA ASP A 109 -13.68 16.40 13.75
C ASP A 109 -12.59 16.35 12.67
N GLU A 110 -11.37 16.72 13.05
CA GLU A 110 -10.18 16.76 12.18
C GLU A 110 -9.88 15.38 11.56
N GLN A 111 -9.94 14.32 12.37
CA GLN A 111 -9.62 12.96 11.96
C GLN A 111 -10.59 12.45 10.90
N LEU A 112 -11.89 12.74 11.05
CA LEU A 112 -12.90 12.34 10.07
C LEU A 112 -12.67 13.01 8.71
N GLY A 113 -12.39 14.32 8.69
CA GLY A 113 -12.11 15.04 7.45
C GLY A 113 -10.86 14.51 6.75
N VAL A 114 -9.77 14.29 7.51
CA VAL A 114 -8.51 13.75 6.97
C VAL A 114 -8.68 12.32 6.46
N ASN A 115 -9.38 11.46 7.21
CA ASN A 115 -9.67 10.09 6.79
C ASN A 115 -10.45 10.06 5.49
N LEU A 116 -11.47 10.92 5.34
CA LEU A 116 -12.25 10.98 4.11
C LEU A 116 -11.38 11.43 2.93
N ILE A 117 -10.65 12.53 3.06
CA ILE A 117 -9.73 13.01 2.02
C ILE A 117 -8.78 11.91 1.58
N TRP A 118 -8.09 11.28 2.54
CA TRP A 118 -7.13 10.21 2.28
C TRP A 118 -7.79 9.02 1.55
N SER A 119 -9.01 8.68 1.96
CA SER A 119 -9.76 7.58 1.34
C SER A 119 -10.08 7.85 -0.11
N LEU A 120 -10.57 9.06 -0.42
CA LEU A 120 -10.94 9.44 -1.78
C LEU A 120 -9.72 9.53 -2.70
N SER A 121 -8.58 10.01 -2.20
CA SER A 121 -7.32 10.01 -2.96
C SER A 121 -6.86 8.59 -3.31
N ILE A 122 -7.02 7.62 -2.40
CA ILE A 122 -6.64 6.23 -2.67
C ILE A 122 -7.62 5.57 -3.63
N LEU A 123 -8.92 5.76 -3.40
CA LEU A 123 -9.97 5.21 -4.24
C LEU A 123 -10.06 5.92 -5.60
N LYS A 124 -9.30 7.01 -5.80
CA LYS A 124 -9.30 7.85 -7.00
C LYS A 124 -10.69 8.39 -7.33
N ILE A 125 -11.41 8.82 -6.30
CA ILE A 125 -12.75 9.39 -6.43
C ILE A 125 -12.65 10.91 -6.34
N GLU A 126 -13.10 11.57 -7.40
CA GLU A 126 -13.24 13.03 -7.41
C GLU A 126 -14.51 13.44 -6.65
N SER A 127 -14.35 14.38 -5.72
CA SER A 127 -15.48 14.93 -4.96
C SER A 127 -15.20 16.38 -4.58
N SER A 128 -16.19 17.25 -4.78
CA SER A 128 -16.12 18.65 -4.34
C SER A 128 -15.95 18.79 -2.82
N LEU A 129 -16.32 17.76 -2.04
CA LEU A 129 -16.05 17.72 -0.60
C LEU A 129 -14.55 17.80 -0.29
N VAL A 130 -13.68 17.27 -1.15
CA VAL A 130 -12.22 17.33 -0.94
C VAL A 130 -11.74 18.78 -0.96
N GLU A 131 -12.11 19.55 -1.99
CA GLU A 131 -11.76 20.97 -2.09
C GLU A 131 -12.29 21.77 -0.89
N ILE A 132 -13.54 21.52 -0.51
CA ILE A 132 -14.16 22.19 0.62
C ILE A 132 -13.41 21.85 1.92
N LEU A 133 -13.10 20.58 2.17
CA LEU A 133 -12.40 20.16 3.38
C LEU A 133 -10.98 20.75 3.44
N PHE A 134 -10.23 20.76 2.34
CA PHE A 134 -8.91 21.39 2.28
C PHE A 134 -8.96 22.87 2.64
N LYS A 135 -9.92 23.61 2.06
CA LYS A 135 -10.12 25.02 2.38
C LYS A 135 -10.41 25.24 3.86
N ASN A 136 -11.20 24.37 4.48
CA ASN A 136 -11.49 24.49 5.91
C ASN A 136 -10.31 24.09 6.80
N PHE A 137 -9.48 23.13 6.39
CA PHE A 137 -8.22 22.85 7.08
C PHE A 137 -7.27 24.05 7.04
N GLU A 138 -7.22 24.75 5.91
CA GLU A 138 -6.44 25.96 5.74
C GLU A 138 -6.96 27.13 6.61
N GLU A 139 -8.28 27.34 6.67
CA GLU A 139 -8.89 28.48 7.38
C GLU A 139 -9.11 28.25 8.88
N GLY A 140 -9.32 27.01 9.32
CA GLY A 140 -10.01 26.74 10.60
C GLY A 140 -9.23 25.94 11.65
N PHE A 141 -8.11 25.31 11.32
CA PHE A 141 -7.40 24.44 12.26
C PHE A 141 -6.02 25.02 12.62
N GLU A 142 -5.99 25.84 13.67
CA GLU A 142 -4.75 26.44 14.18
C GLU A 142 -3.69 25.34 14.51
N GLU A 143 -4.14 24.19 15.02
CA GLU A 143 -3.25 23.07 15.42
C GLU A 143 -3.61 21.72 14.75
N ILE A 144 -3.55 21.64 13.42
CA ILE A 144 -3.58 20.34 12.72
C ILE A 144 -2.39 19.50 13.19
N LYS A 145 -2.66 18.25 13.60
CA LYS A 145 -1.62 17.31 14.03
C LYS A 145 -0.65 17.01 12.89
N GLY A 146 0.63 16.87 13.21
CA GLY A 146 1.66 16.58 12.20
C GLY A 146 1.38 15.33 11.36
N MET A 147 0.76 14.29 11.93
CA MET A 147 0.36 13.10 11.16
C MET A 147 -0.73 13.38 10.12
N HIS A 148 -1.66 14.29 10.42
CA HIS A 148 -2.73 14.68 9.52
C HIS A 148 -2.20 15.61 8.43
N LEU A 149 -1.32 16.55 8.75
CA LEU A 149 -0.61 17.36 7.75
C LEU A 149 0.10 16.50 6.71
N ARG A 150 0.71 15.38 7.12
CA ARG A 150 1.32 14.43 6.18
C ARG A 150 0.31 13.74 5.29
N GLN A 151 -0.81 13.27 5.84
CA GLN A 151 -1.87 12.62 5.05
C GLN A 151 -2.52 13.59 4.07
N LEU A 152 -2.72 14.85 4.49
CA LEU A 152 -3.19 15.93 3.63
C LEU A 152 -2.17 16.21 2.52
N TYR A 153 -0.88 16.30 2.83
CA TYR A 153 0.16 16.47 1.81
C TYR A 153 0.15 15.35 0.77
N GLN A 154 0.10 14.09 1.20
CA GLN A 154 0.03 12.94 0.30
C GLN A 154 -1.19 13.01 -0.63
N SER A 155 -2.34 13.43 -0.09
CA SER A 155 -3.59 13.56 -0.83
C SER A 155 -3.55 14.73 -1.82
N TYR A 156 -2.93 15.85 -1.42
CA TYR A 156 -2.68 17.02 -2.25
C TYR A 156 -1.75 16.68 -3.43
N THR A 157 -0.62 16.00 -3.19
CA THR A 157 0.31 15.58 -4.25
C THR A 157 -0.36 14.67 -5.29
N LEU A 158 -1.32 13.84 -4.86
CA LEU A 158 -2.06 12.95 -5.76
C LEU A 158 -3.21 13.62 -6.51
N ASN A 159 -3.55 14.87 -6.17
CA ASN A 159 -4.66 15.60 -6.74
C ASN A 159 -4.21 16.99 -7.22
N PRO A 160 -3.55 17.07 -8.39
CA PRO A 160 -2.92 18.30 -8.88
C PRO A 160 -3.92 19.42 -9.22
N SER A 161 -5.22 19.12 -9.28
CA SER A 161 -6.26 20.15 -9.47
C SER A 161 -6.62 20.90 -8.19
N LEU A 162 -6.26 20.37 -7.01
CA LEU A 162 -6.52 21.05 -5.74
C LEU A 162 -5.68 22.33 -5.63
N LYS A 163 -6.33 23.41 -5.19
CA LYS A 163 -5.69 24.69 -4.93
C LYS A 163 -5.75 24.99 -3.44
N VAL A 164 -4.58 25.22 -2.85
CA VAL A 164 -4.39 25.66 -1.46
C VAL A 164 -3.47 26.89 -1.45
N SER A 165 -3.45 27.67 -0.37
CA SER A 165 -2.40 28.69 -0.27
C SER A 165 -1.01 28.08 -0.19
N ASN A 166 -0.03 28.86 -0.66
CA ASN A 166 1.39 28.53 -0.53
C ASN A 166 1.82 28.34 0.93
N GLU A 167 1.23 29.08 1.88
CA GLU A 167 1.53 28.92 3.30
C GLU A 167 1.11 27.53 3.81
N PHE A 168 -0.09 27.08 3.42
CA PHE A 168 -0.60 25.79 3.83
C PHE A 168 0.15 24.64 3.17
N GLU A 169 0.48 24.77 1.88
CA GLU A 169 1.34 23.84 1.15
C GLU A 169 2.70 23.65 1.84
N ILE A 170 3.40 24.76 2.15
CA ILE A 170 4.70 24.73 2.85
C ILE A 170 4.57 24.04 4.21
N ARG A 171 3.48 24.29 4.96
CA ARG A 171 3.23 23.66 6.27
C ARG A 171 3.07 22.14 6.13
N MET A 172 2.28 21.68 5.17
CA MET A 172 2.06 20.26 4.88
C MET A 172 3.35 19.58 4.42
N GLU A 173 4.07 20.18 3.47
CA GLU A 173 5.33 19.69 2.93
C GLU A 173 6.41 19.56 4.00
N LYS A 174 6.52 20.55 4.89
CA LYS A 174 7.51 20.54 5.98
C LYS A 174 7.36 19.31 6.88
N GLU A 175 6.13 18.96 7.25
CA GLU A 175 5.88 17.75 8.06
C GLU A 175 6.12 16.46 7.26
N TRP A 176 5.85 16.47 5.95
CA TRP A 176 6.19 15.35 5.06
C TRP A 176 7.70 15.12 4.96
N ILE A 177 8.49 16.16 4.70
CA ILE A 177 9.94 16.11 4.62
C ILE A 177 10.54 15.62 5.94
N LYS A 178 10.00 16.07 7.08
CA LYS A 178 10.44 15.62 8.41
C LYS A 178 10.28 14.12 8.59
N GLU A 179 9.17 13.55 8.15
CA GLU A 179 8.95 12.09 8.16
C GLU A 179 9.90 11.37 7.20
N LYS A 180 10.11 11.92 6.00
CA LYS A 180 11.00 11.29 5.00
C LYS A 180 12.48 11.30 5.40
N ARG A 181 12.91 12.29 6.18
CA ARG A 181 14.28 12.41 6.73
C ARG A 181 14.58 11.52 7.93
N ARG A 182 13.60 10.74 8.43
CA ARG A 182 13.86 9.80 9.53
C ARG A 182 14.93 8.79 9.13
N GLU A 183 15.86 8.51 10.03
CA GLU A 183 16.87 7.47 9.82
C GLU A 183 16.17 6.12 9.72
N LYS A 184 16.49 5.36 8.67
CA LYS A 184 15.95 4.03 8.41
C LYS A 184 17.10 3.04 8.36
N LYS A 185 16.90 1.92 9.04
CA LYS A 185 17.82 0.79 8.94
C LYS A 185 17.25 -0.17 7.91
N SER A 186 18.08 -0.51 6.91
CA SER A 186 17.73 -1.54 5.94
C SER A 186 17.31 -2.82 6.65
N SER A 187 16.15 -3.33 6.28
CA SER A 187 15.71 -4.63 6.76
C SER A 187 16.63 -5.73 6.23
N ASN A 188 16.67 -6.89 6.89
CA ASN A 188 17.40 -8.06 6.37
C ASN A 188 16.94 -8.43 4.94
N LYS A 189 15.68 -8.17 4.60
CA LYS A 189 15.12 -8.43 3.27
C LYS A 189 15.65 -7.47 2.21
N HIS A 190 15.80 -6.20 2.56
CA HIS A 190 16.42 -5.22 1.66
C HIS A 190 17.87 -5.66 1.38
N LEU A 191 18.62 -6.04 2.41
CA LEU A 191 19.99 -6.56 2.26
C LEU A 191 20.07 -7.86 1.44
N GLU A 192 19.10 -8.76 1.54
CA GLU A 192 19.02 -9.97 0.70
C GLU A 192 18.82 -9.62 -0.78
N ILE A 193 17.97 -8.64 -1.07
CA ILE A 193 17.75 -8.13 -2.44
C ILE A 193 19.03 -7.49 -2.95
N SER A 194 19.67 -6.62 -2.16
CA SER A 194 20.94 -5.98 -2.50
C SER A 194 22.02 -6.99 -2.88
N LYS A 195 22.21 -8.03 -2.07
CA LYS A 195 23.16 -9.10 -2.35
C LYS A 195 22.85 -9.80 -3.67
N THR A 196 21.58 -9.97 -3.99
CA THR A 196 21.16 -10.59 -5.27
C THR A 196 21.48 -9.66 -6.44
N LEU A 197 21.24 -8.34 -6.29
CA LEU A 197 21.62 -7.33 -7.29
C LEU A 197 23.14 -7.23 -7.47
N ASP A 198 23.93 -7.34 -6.40
CA ASP A 198 25.39 -7.39 -6.44
C ASP A 198 25.90 -8.58 -7.27
N LEU A 199 25.30 -9.76 -7.10
CA LEU A 199 25.61 -10.96 -7.90
C LEU A 199 25.28 -10.75 -9.39
N MET A 200 24.26 -9.96 -9.69
CA MET A 200 23.87 -9.57 -11.05
C MET A 200 24.71 -8.40 -11.59
N GLY A 201 25.62 -7.82 -10.80
CA GLY A 201 26.43 -6.66 -11.19
C GLY A 201 25.64 -5.36 -11.33
N ILE A 202 24.46 -5.26 -10.70
CA ILE A 202 23.57 -4.10 -10.80
C ILE A 202 23.91 -3.09 -9.70
N LYS A 203 24.26 -1.87 -10.11
CA LYS A 203 24.51 -0.76 -9.18
C LYS A 203 23.20 -0.29 -8.53
N HIS A 204 23.20 -0.21 -7.21
CA HIS A 204 22.03 0.16 -6.44
C HIS A 204 22.40 0.79 -5.08
N VAL A 205 21.43 1.43 -4.44
CA VAL A 205 21.55 2.04 -3.10
C VAL A 205 20.32 1.68 -2.28
N ASN A 206 20.51 1.23 -1.04
CA ASN A 206 19.40 0.90 -0.12
C ASN A 206 18.91 2.13 0.64
N GLU A 207 17.65 2.11 1.06
CA GLU A 207 17.03 3.16 1.89
C GLU A 207 17.28 4.55 1.32
N PHE A 208 16.96 4.71 0.04
CA PHE A 208 17.26 5.92 -0.71
C PHE A 208 16.23 7.03 -0.40
N GLU A 209 16.43 8.19 -0.99
CA GLU A 209 15.52 9.33 -0.86
C GLU A 209 14.06 8.93 -1.15
N GLU A 210 13.12 9.69 -0.60
CA GLU A 210 11.67 9.48 -0.78
C GLU A 210 11.08 8.18 -0.20
N ASP A 211 11.83 7.42 0.62
CA ASP A 211 11.40 6.12 1.22
C ASP A 211 11.43 4.95 0.22
N VAL A 212 12.36 5.00 -0.73
CA VAL A 212 12.63 3.91 -1.66
C VAL A 212 13.45 2.82 -0.96
N ASP A 213 12.99 1.57 -0.99
CA ASP A 213 13.69 0.47 -0.31
C ASP A 213 15.05 0.18 -0.98
N VAL A 214 15.06 0.05 -2.31
CA VAL A 214 16.28 -0.12 -3.12
C VAL A 214 16.19 0.71 -4.41
N HIS A 215 17.03 1.73 -4.53
CA HIS A 215 17.16 2.55 -5.73
C HIS A 215 18.17 1.92 -6.69
N ILE A 216 17.77 1.64 -7.93
CA ILE A 216 18.70 1.18 -8.98
C ILE A 216 19.16 2.39 -9.79
N THR A 217 20.49 2.55 -9.89
CA THR A 217 21.10 3.67 -10.60
C THR A 217 21.32 3.31 -12.07
N LEU A 218 20.51 3.90 -12.95
CA LEU A 218 20.62 3.76 -14.41
C LEU A 218 21.73 4.65 -14.99
N THR A 219 22.96 4.56 -14.50
CA THR A 219 24.07 5.35 -15.06
C THR A 219 25.33 4.50 -15.26
N SER A 220 25.40 3.82 -16.40
CA SER A 220 26.65 3.73 -17.14
C SER A 220 26.44 3.25 -18.58
N PRO A 221 27.00 3.94 -19.59
CA PRO A 221 27.14 3.40 -20.95
C PRO A 221 27.98 2.10 -21.00
N ASN A 222 28.67 1.75 -19.90
CA ASN A 222 29.49 0.56 -19.73
C ASN A 222 28.90 -0.47 -18.73
N SER A 223 27.68 -0.30 -18.20
CA SER A 223 27.06 -1.43 -17.49
C SER A 223 26.65 -2.45 -18.54
N ALA A 224 27.13 -3.69 -18.42
CA ALA A 224 26.72 -4.80 -19.28
C ALA A 224 25.19 -4.88 -19.37
N PHE A 225 24.52 -4.59 -18.25
CA PHE A 225 23.08 -4.46 -18.08
C PHE A 225 22.40 -3.54 -19.11
N LYS A 226 21.76 -4.16 -20.10
CA LYS A 226 20.79 -3.50 -20.98
C LYS A 226 19.36 -3.81 -20.52
N TYR A 227 18.66 -2.77 -20.09
CA TYR A 227 17.21 -2.82 -19.87
C TYR A 227 16.52 -2.86 -21.25
N THR A 228 15.73 -3.91 -21.55
CA THR A 228 14.97 -3.94 -22.80
C THR A 228 13.78 -3.00 -22.70
N ARG A 229 13.90 -1.90 -23.45
CA ARG A 229 13.12 -0.65 -23.40
C ARG A 229 11.65 -0.74 -23.83
N ASP A 230 11.10 -1.91 -24.14
CA ASP A 230 9.86 -1.97 -24.93
C ASP A 230 8.54 -1.91 -24.13
N LEU A 231 8.56 -1.72 -22.80
CA LEU A 231 7.34 -1.64 -21.97
C LEU A 231 7.17 -0.38 -21.12
N ILE A 232 8.17 0.51 -21.06
CA ILE A 232 7.98 1.83 -20.48
C ILE A 232 7.41 2.71 -21.60
N LYS A 233 6.09 2.67 -21.83
CA LYS A 233 5.46 3.81 -22.50
C LYS A 233 5.68 5.01 -21.57
N PRO A 234 6.44 6.03 -21.98
CA PRO A 234 6.43 7.28 -21.25
C PRO A 234 4.97 7.70 -21.19
N THR A 235 4.46 7.94 -19.98
CA THR A 235 3.40 8.95 -19.85
C THR A 235 3.89 10.18 -20.61
N GLU A 236 3.06 10.75 -21.49
CA GLU A 236 3.44 11.65 -22.60
C GLU A 236 4.31 12.87 -22.20
N ASP A 237 4.51 13.11 -20.91
CA ASP A 237 5.18 14.27 -20.33
C ASP A 237 6.61 14.03 -19.78
N MET A 238 7.24 12.86 -19.99
CA MET A 238 8.58 12.59 -19.41
C MET A 238 9.64 12.16 -20.42
N ASN A 239 10.76 12.89 -20.42
CA ASN A 239 11.96 12.52 -21.17
C ASN A 239 12.53 11.19 -20.66
N ASP A 240 12.89 10.31 -21.58
CA ASP A 240 13.35 8.93 -21.37
C ASP A 240 14.71 8.80 -20.61
N GLY A 241 15.29 9.93 -20.16
CA GLY A 241 16.58 10.00 -19.48
C GLY A 241 16.53 10.17 -17.96
N ASP A 242 15.37 10.50 -17.37
CA ASP A 242 15.28 10.96 -15.97
C ASP A 242 14.58 9.99 -15.00
N LYS A 243 13.87 8.96 -15.49
CA LYS A 243 13.17 8.01 -14.60
C LYS A 243 14.14 7.03 -13.93
N LYS A 244 14.15 7.05 -12.60
CA LYS A 244 14.88 6.12 -11.72
C LYS A 244 14.06 4.84 -11.50
N ILE A 245 14.69 3.72 -11.13
CA ILE A 245 13.94 2.52 -10.70
C ILE A 245 13.94 2.45 -9.17
N ALA A 246 12.75 2.25 -8.60
CA ALA A 246 12.53 1.93 -7.20
C ALA A 246 12.10 0.47 -7.09
N LEU A 247 12.90 -0.34 -6.39
CA LEU A 247 12.59 -1.73 -6.12
C LEU A 247 12.10 -1.84 -4.67
N GLU A 248 10.84 -2.19 -4.50
CA GLU A 248 10.07 -2.13 -3.26
C GLU A 248 9.81 -3.53 -2.71
N PHE A 249 10.21 -3.82 -1.48
CA PHE A 249 9.93 -5.10 -0.83
C PHE A 249 8.65 -5.02 -0.01
N ASP A 250 7.64 -5.77 -0.44
CA ASP A 250 6.37 -5.78 0.25
C ASP A 250 6.28 -6.86 1.31
N GLY A 251 6.46 -6.46 2.57
CA GLY A 251 6.26 -7.34 3.71
C GLY A 251 4.79 -7.75 3.90
N PRO A 252 4.52 -8.73 4.80
CA PRO A 252 3.16 -9.20 5.07
C PRO A 252 2.18 -8.10 5.50
N SER A 253 2.66 -6.99 6.07
CA SER A 253 1.84 -5.84 6.47
C SER A 253 1.23 -5.06 5.31
N HIS A 254 1.76 -5.19 4.09
CA HIS A 254 1.30 -4.48 2.90
C HIS A 254 0.14 -5.18 2.19
N PHE A 255 -0.23 -6.37 2.66
CA PHE A 255 -1.26 -7.19 2.04
C PHE A 255 -2.44 -7.46 2.96
N THR A 256 -3.59 -7.70 2.36
CA THR A 256 -4.74 -8.32 2.99
C THR A 256 -4.42 -9.78 3.34
N ARG A 257 -5.06 -10.29 4.39
CA ARG A 257 -4.82 -11.65 4.89
C ARG A 257 -5.53 -12.72 4.08
N TYR A 258 -6.68 -12.39 3.49
CA TYR A 258 -7.50 -13.37 2.80
C TYR A 258 -7.02 -13.57 1.35
N SER A 259 -6.92 -12.50 0.57
CA SER A 259 -6.54 -12.61 -0.86
C SER A 259 -5.08 -12.31 -1.19
N ASN A 260 -4.28 -11.79 -0.24
CA ASN A 260 -2.98 -11.17 -0.49
C ASN A 260 -3.04 -9.98 -1.48
N ARG A 261 -4.17 -9.28 -1.56
CA ARG A 261 -4.30 -7.99 -2.26
C ARG A 261 -3.50 -6.93 -1.53
N SER A 262 -2.96 -5.96 -2.27
CA SER A 262 -2.21 -4.86 -1.67
C SER A 262 -3.15 -3.85 -1.02
N LEU A 263 -2.75 -3.30 0.13
CA LEU A 263 -3.57 -2.37 0.90
C LEU A 263 -3.50 -0.95 0.33
N GLY A 264 -4.45 -0.10 0.71
CA GLY A 264 -4.55 1.28 0.23
C GLY A 264 -3.29 2.10 0.48
N HIS A 265 -2.67 1.97 1.66
CA HIS A 265 -1.43 2.68 1.98
C HIS A 265 -0.23 2.23 1.11
N THR A 266 -0.23 0.97 0.68
CA THR A 266 0.77 0.41 -0.23
C THR A 266 0.57 1.01 -1.63
N HIS A 267 -0.66 1.07 -2.11
CA HIS A 267 -1.00 1.78 -3.37
C HIS A 267 -0.67 3.27 -3.30
N LEU A 268 -0.95 3.94 -2.17
CA LEU A 268 -0.61 5.33 -1.94
C LEU A 268 0.90 5.57 -2.10
N LYS A 269 1.74 4.74 -1.46
CA LYS A 269 3.20 4.83 -1.57
C LYS A 269 3.63 4.79 -3.04
N TYR A 270 3.12 3.84 -3.83
CA TYR A 270 3.53 3.72 -5.23
C TYR A 270 3.02 4.83 -6.12
N ASN A 271 1.79 5.30 -5.91
CA ASN A 271 1.29 6.43 -6.68
C ASN A 271 2.19 7.66 -6.45
N LEU A 272 2.61 7.92 -5.21
CA LEU A 272 3.56 9.00 -4.89
C LEU A 272 4.94 8.76 -5.53
N LEU A 273 5.50 7.55 -5.41
CA LEU A 273 6.78 7.24 -6.04
C LEU A 273 6.74 7.31 -7.56
N SER A 274 5.59 7.00 -8.18
CA SER A 274 5.43 6.95 -9.64
C SER A 274 5.64 8.28 -10.35
N PHE A 275 5.59 9.40 -9.61
CA PHE A 275 5.96 10.71 -10.14
C PHE A 275 7.44 10.82 -10.52
N SER A 276 8.33 10.07 -9.85
CA SER A 276 9.79 10.17 -10.06
C SER A 276 10.46 8.83 -10.36
N TYR A 277 9.76 7.71 -10.15
CA TYR A 277 10.29 6.36 -10.25
C TYR A 277 9.42 5.44 -11.09
N TYR A 278 10.07 4.50 -11.77
CA TYR A 278 9.45 3.25 -12.15
C TYR A 278 9.48 2.29 -10.96
N VAL A 279 8.32 1.99 -10.40
CA VAL A 279 8.20 1.18 -9.18
C VAL A 279 8.04 -0.30 -9.54
N ILE A 280 8.99 -1.12 -9.10
CA ILE A 280 8.96 -2.57 -9.22
C ILE A 280 8.75 -3.17 -7.84
N ARG A 281 7.77 -4.05 -7.71
CA ARG A 281 7.38 -4.63 -6.43
C ARG A 281 7.92 -6.05 -6.27
N ILE A 282 8.35 -6.37 -5.06
CA ILE A 282 8.74 -7.72 -4.64
C ILE A 282 7.81 -8.15 -3.50
N PRO A 283 6.73 -8.90 -3.80
CA PRO A 283 5.87 -9.44 -2.77
C PRO A 283 6.60 -10.48 -1.91
N TYR A 284 6.51 -10.38 -0.58
CA TYR A 284 7.17 -11.33 0.33
C TYR A 284 6.80 -12.78 0.01
N TYR A 285 5.52 -13.06 -0.28
CA TYR A 285 5.04 -14.43 -0.52
C TYR A 285 5.58 -15.03 -1.82
N VAL A 286 6.14 -14.23 -2.72
CA VAL A 286 6.86 -14.73 -3.91
C VAL A 286 8.34 -14.88 -3.58
N TRP A 287 8.96 -13.85 -3.01
CA TRP A 287 10.39 -13.84 -2.69
C TRP A 287 10.78 -14.93 -1.68
N GLU A 288 10.00 -15.10 -0.63
CA GLU A 288 10.29 -16.05 0.45
C GLU A 288 10.03 -17.51 0.06
N ARG A 289 9.29 -17.76 -1.02
CA ARG A 289 9.15 -19.11 -1.59
C ARG A 289 10.43 -19.57 -2.28
N ILE A 290 11.31 -18.65 -2.67
CA ILE A 290 12.59 -18.98 -3.28
C ILE A 290 13.58 -19.29 -2.14
N PRO A 291 14.05 -20.55 -2.03
CA PRO A 291 14.97 -20.92 -0.96
C PRO A 291 16.19 -20.00 -0.94
N PHE A 292 16.66 -19.64 0.25
CA PHE A 292 17.80 -18.71 0.39
C PHE A 292 19.08 -19.23 -0.28
N TRP A 293 19.22 -20.55 -0.37
CA TRP A 293 20.34 -21.23 -1.04
C TRP A 293 20.15 -21.33 -2.55
N ALA A 294 18.98 -20.98 -3.11
CA ALA A 294 18.72 -20.96 -4.54
C ALA A 294 18.96 -19.54 -5.12
N SER A 295 20.17 -19.03 -4.91
CA SER A 295 20.66 -17.72 -5.38
C SER A 295 20.37 -17.47 -6.87
N MET A 296 20.63 -18.46 -7.74
CA MET A 296 20.31 -18.37 -9.17
C MET A 296 18.83 -18.17 -9.45
N GLU A 297 17.93 -18.78 -8.67
CA GLU A 297 16.49 -18.55 -8.82
C GLU A 297 16.06 -17.16 -8.35
N ARG A 298 16.71 -16.62 -7.32
CA ARG A 298 16.50 -15.21 -6.90
C ARG A 298 16.99 -14.24 -7.97
N GLN A 299 18.15 -14.50 -8.58
CA GLN A 299 18.66 -13.71 -9.70
C GLN A 299 17.72 -13.78 -10.91
N ARG A 300 17.24 -14.97 -11.29
CA ARG A 300 16.24 -15.15 -12.37
C ARG A 300 14.93 -14.43 -12.06
N TYR A 301 14.50 -14.43 -10.81
CA TYR A 301 13.31 -13.70 -10.40
C TYR A 301 13.48 -12.19 -10.56
N LEU A 302 14.57 -11.60 -10.06
CA LEU A 302 14.85 -10.18 -10.25
C LEU A 302 15.08 -9.84 -11.73
N GLN A 303 15.75 -10.70 -12.49
CA GLN A 303 15.91 -10.56 -13.94
C GLN A 303 14.56 -10.43 -14.65
N ARG A 304 13.59 -11.28 -14.32
CA ARG A 304 12.24 -11.21 -14.91
C ARG A 304 11.52 -9.91 -14.52
N LEU A 305 11.61 -9.50 -13.26
CA LEU A 305 10.99 -8.25 -12.79
C LEU A 305 11.62 -7.01 -13.43
N LEU A 306 12.94 -7.03 -13.57
CA LEU A 306 13.71 -5.95 -14.18
C LEU A 306 13.70 -6.03 -15.71
N MET A 307 13.16 -7.09 -16.30
CA MET A 307 13.11 -7.33 -17.75
C MET A 307 14.48 -7.19 -18.41
N THR A 308 15.42 -8.04 -18.00
CA THR A 308 16.81 -7.96 -18.45
C THR A 308 17.22 -9.22 -19.19
N ASP A 309 17.97 -9.05 -20.28
CA ASP A 309 18.44 -10.17 -21.12
C ASP A 309 19.86 -10.64 -20.76
N GLU A 310 20.42 -10.13 -19.67
CA GLU A 310 21.77 -10.48 -19.23
C GLU A 310 21.90 -11.98 -18.96
N VAL A 311 22.95 -12.59 -19.50
CA VAL A 311 23.26 -13.98 -19.20
C VAL A 311 23.74 -14.06 -17.76
N LEU A 312 22.93 -14.68 -16.89
CA LEU A 312 23.31 -14.93 -15.51
C LEU A 312 24.43 -15.97 -15.48
N VAL A 313 25.60 -15.58 -14.95
CA VAL A 313 26.76 -16.45 -14.81
C VAL A 313 26.87 -16.91 -13.37
N PHE A 314 27.00 -18.23 -13.18
CA PHE A 314 27.29 -18.78 -11.85
C PHE A 314 28.67 -18.32 -11.39
N SER A 315 28.75 -17.60 -10.28
CA SER A 315 30.03 -17.14 -9.74
C SER A 315 30.53 -18.13 -8.67
N GLY A 316 31.84 -18.36 -8.58
CA GLY A 316 32.42 -19.14 -7.46
C GLY A 316 32.27 -18.46 -6.08
N LYS A 317 31.73 -17.23 -6.02
CA LYS A 317 31.33 -16.52 -4.79
C LYS A 317 29.90 -16.87 -4.36
N ASP A 318 29.16 -17.56 -5.21
CA ASP A 318 27.82 -18.06 -4.94
C ASP A 318 27.91 -19.31 -4.06
N VAL A 319 28.02 -19.10 -2.74
CA VAL A 319 27.96 -20.15 -1.72
C VAL A 319 26.51 -20.58 -1.49
N SER A 320 25.85 -21.02 -2.55
CA SER A 320 24.61 -21.79 -2.50
C SER A 320 24.88 -23.18 -1.90
N GLU A 321 25.33 -23.19 -0.64
CA GLU A 321 25.47 -24.40 0.15
C GLU A 321 24.09 -24.72 0.74
N TYR A 322 23.54 -25.87 0.36
CA TYR A 322 22.42 -26.47 1.07
C TYR A 322 22.85 -26.71 2.52
N LYS A 323 22.42 -25.85 3.44
CA LYS A 323 22.45 -26.15 4.87
C LYS A 323 21.17 -26.89 5.21
N LYS A 324 21.28 -28.20 5.45
CA LYS A 324 20.19 -29.02 6.00
C LYS A 324 19.75 -28.35 7.31
N LEU A 325 18.58 -27.69 7.30
CA LEU A 325 17.94 -27.27 8.54
C LEU A 325 17.67 -28.56 9.32
N GLY A 326 18.29 -28.70 10.49
CA GLY A 326 18.30 -29.96 11.23
C GLY A 326 16.91 -30.58 11.35
N GLY A 327 16.81 -31.87 10.98
CA GLY A 327 15.69 -32.77 11.31
C GLY A 327 14.52 -32.85 10.33
N GLY A 328 14.43 -32.00 9.31
CA GLY A 328 13.33 -32.06 8.33
C GLY A 328 13.68 -32.92 7.11
N VAL A 329 13.01 -34.05 6.92
CA VAL A 329 12.99 -34.78 5.64
C VAL A 329 12.32 -33.88 4.60
N THR A 330 13.03 -33.54 3.54
CA THR A 330 12.47 -32.79 2.41
C THR A 330 11.88 -33.77 1.40
N ARG A 331 11.04 -33.30 0.46
CA ARG A 331 10.50 -34.11 -0.66
C ARG A 331 11.59 -34.76 -1.54
N PHE A 332 12.83 -34.33 -1.39
CA PHE A 332 13.98 -34.81 -2.15
C PHE A 332 14.87 -35.76 -1.34
N ASP A 333 14.47 -36.13 -0.11
CA ASP A 333 15.06 -37.22 0.69
C ASP A 333 14.26 -38.52 0.52
#